data_AF-A0A939IWQ8-F1
#
_entry.id   AF-A0A939IWQ8-F1
#
_cell.length_a   1.000
_cell.length_b   1.000
_cell.length_c   1.000
_cell.angle_alpha   90.00
_cell.angle_beta   90.00
_cell.angle_gamma   90.00
#
_symmetry.space_group_name_H-M   'P 1'
#
loop_
_entity.id
_entity.type
_entity.pdbx_description
1 polymer ?
#
loop_
_entity_poly.entity_id
_entity_poly.type
_entity_poly.pdbx_seq_one_letter_code
_entity_poly.pdbx_strand_id
1 'polypeptide(L)'
;MPPHQTDATVIDFPVPRIRRGTLPTQPRTLIIRAVLRRAGADVFRHFATSDVMPMTEFQQVLLTCFGFDEHLPGASCAWDFHTRTAVAGHSDYLHMHLKEPGDKATFVWGLWQINLEVIDCYVRDDDAPRTMCIGGTGGLFTDEPDIDAINAKLSGSDSIRATLSSTRTEVRELIGRSGIFDFIPLLQALKLSDAVNTHDHGMDVLDTLPVEEDPMARDAFWVTVMALASLADPEIGNLVTEDTMQALGWTGHDGQPLTAAGARGLCTQSLRLLEQVGGYGTDAESPVARLGVYRRLLAAGECDGTDT
;
A
#
# COMPACT_ATOMS: atom_id res chain seq x y z
N MET A 1 -56.27 -4.64 -16.72
CA MET A 1 -54.97 -3.98 -16.96
C MET A 1 -54.19 -3.99 -15.66
N PRO A 2 -53.11 -4.78 -15.55
CA PRO A 2 -52.14 -4.65 -14.47
C PRO A 2 -51.11 -3.56 -14.81
N PRO A 3 -50.41 -2.98 -13.82
CA PRO A 3 -49.48 -1.89 -14.03
C PRO A 3 -48.15 -2.37 -14.62
N HIS A 4 -47.61 -1.57 -15.55
CA HIS A 4 -46.25 -1.73 -16.07
C HIS A 4 -45.24 -1.45 -14.95
N GLN A 5 -44.54 -2.50 -14.53
CA GLN A 5 -43.36 -2.40 -13.69
C GLN A 5 -42.18 -2.09 -14.62
N THR A 6 -41.66 -0.87 -14.53
CA THR A 6 -40.47 -0.46 -15.28
C THR A 6 -39.26 -1.07 -14.57
N ASP A 7 -38.76 -2.19 -15.09
CA ASP A 7 -37.49 -2.77 -14.66
C ASP A 7 -36.38 -1.74 -14.88
N ALA A 8 -35.82 -1.24 -13.77
CA ALA A 8 -34.59 -0.47 -13.80
C ALA A 8 -33.50 -1.39 -14.38
N THR A 9 -33.04 -1.06 -15.57
CA THR A 9 -31.92 -1.76 -16.21
C THR A 9 -30.66 -1.45 -15.39
N VAL A 10 -30.30 -2.36 -14.50
CA VAL A 10 -29.01 -2.35 -13.80
C VAL A 10 -27.93 -2.51 -14.87
N ILE A 11 -27.16 -1.45 -15.11
CA ILE A 11 -25.97 -1.52 -15.94
C ILE A 11 -24.92 -2.23 -15.08
N ASP A 12 -24.75 -3.54 -15.31
CA ASP A 12 -23.64 -4.32 -14.77
C ASP A 12 -22.34 -3.72 -15.32
N PHE A 13 -21.56 -3.09 -14.45
CA PHE A 13 -20.17 -2.78 -14.77
C PHE A 13 -19.43 -4.11 -14.93
N PRO A 14 -18.74 -4.36 -16.06
CA PRO A 14 -17.90 -5.53 -16.19
C PRO A 14 -16.70 -5.35 -15.26
N VAL A 15 -16.84 -5.83 -14.02
CA VAL A 15 -15.68 -6.16 -13.20
C VAL A 15 -14.88 -7.17 -14.03
N PRO A 16 -13.60 -6.90 -14.34
CA PRO A 16 -12.76 -7.91 -14.97
C PRO A 16 -12.81 -9.14 -14.09
N ARG A 17 -13.47 -10.21 -14.56
CA ARG A 17 -13.40 -11.52 -13.93
C ARG A 17 -11.98 -12.00 -14.12
N ILE A 18 -11.09 -11.57 -13.22
CA ILE A 18 -9.82 -12.23 -12.97
C ILE A 18 -10.18 -13.70 -12.83
N ARG A 19 -9.62 -14.56 -13.69
CA ARG A 19 -9.72 -16.01 -13.51
C ARG A 19 -9.11 -16.29 -12.13
N ARG A 20 -9.94 -16.42 -11.11
CA ARG A 20 -9.51 -16.89 -9.80
C ARG A 20 -8.98 -18.29 -10.02
N GLY A 21 -7.65 -18.44 -10.09
CA GLY A 21 -7.02 -19.71 -9.78
C GLY A 21 -7.55 -20.14 -8.42
N THR A 22 -8.05 -21.38 -8.32
CA THR A 22 -8.57 -21.91 -7.07
C THR A 22 -7.44 -21.88 -6.05
N LEU A 23 -7.58 -21.10 -4.98
CA LEU A 23 -6.59 -21.07 -3.90
C LEU A 23 -6.43 -22.49 -3.33
N PRO A 24 -5.19 -22.91 -3.01
CA PRO A 24 -4.95 -24.20 -2.40
C PRO A 24 -5.65 -24.27 -1.03
N THR A 25 -6.15 -25.44 -0.69
CA THR A 25 -6.81 -25.70 0.61
C THR A 25 -5.86 -25.57 1.80
N GLN A 26 -4.54 -25.66 1.57
CA GLN A 26 -3.51 -25.46 2.57
C GLN A 26 -2.34 -24.68 1.94
N PRO A 27 -2.17 -23.38 2.24
CA PRO A 27 -1.05 -22.58 1.76
C PRO A 27 0.29 -23.14 2.22
N ARG A 28 1.31 -22.98 1.38
CA ARG A 28 2.67 -23.43 1.66
C ARG A 28 3.65 -22.27 1.57
N THR A 29 4.77 -22.44 2.26
CA THR A 29 5.96 -21.61 2.05
C THR A 29 6.94 -22.40 1.21
N LEU A 30 7.36 -21.83 0.09
CA LEU A 30 8.38 -22.38 -0.81
C LEU A 30 9.72 -21.75 -0.45
N ILE A 31 10.75 -22.57 -0.30
CA ILE A 31 12.14 -22.11 -0.28
C ILE A 31 12.66 -22.19 -1.71
N ILE A 32 13.01 -21.04 -2.27
CA ILE A 32 13.43 -20.91 -3.67
C ILE A 32 14.88 -20.46 -3.72
N ARG A 33 15.67 -21.15 -4.53
CA ARG A 33 16.98 -20.71 -4.98
C ARG A 33 16.83 -20.02 -6.33
N ALA A 34 17.23 -18.76 -6.39
CA ALA A 34 17.23 -17.94 -7.60
C ALA A 34 18.66 -17.63 -8.03
N VAL A 35 19.00 -17.86 -9.30
CA VAL A 35 20.36 -17.71 -9.83
C VAL A 35 20.35 -16.87 -11.10
N LEU A 36 21.08 -15.77 -11.07
CA LEU A 36 21.40 -14.93 -12.21
C LEU A 36 22.85 -15.21 -12.63
N ARG A 37 23.04 -15.73 -13.84
CA ARG A 37 24.38 -16.04 -14.36
C ARG A 37 25.00 -14.83 -15.04
N ARG A 38 26.28 -14.56 -14.77
CA ARG A 38 27.06 -13.49 -15.42
C ARG A 38 28.41 -14.02 -15.87
N ALA A 39 28.98 -13.39 -16.90
CA ALA A 39 30.38 -13.59 -17.27
C ALA A 39 31.30 -13.02 -16.15
N GLY A 40 31.58 -13.85 -15.14
CA GLY A 40 32.48 -13.50 -14.02
C GLY A 40 32.16 -14.24 -12.74
N ALA A 41 30.91 -14.13 -12.26
CA ALA A 41 30.42 -14.84 -11.08
C ALA A 41 28.88 -14.95 -11.13
N ASP A 42 28.35 -16.05 -10.62
CA ASP A 42 26.90 -16.22 -10.46
C ASP A 42 26.42 -15.44 -9.24
N VAL A 43 25.36 -14.66 -9.41
CA VAL A 43 24.64 -14.01 -8.30
C VAL A 43 23.48 -14.92 -7.94
N PHE A 44 23.34 -15.28 -6.66
CA PHE A 44 22.19 -16.06 -6.23
C PHE A 44 21.58 -15.57 -4.94
N ARG A 45 20.30 -15.91 -4.76
CA ARG A 45 19.50 -15.63 -3.57
C ARG A 45 18.74 -16.89 -3.17
N HIS A 46 18.63 -17.12 -1.87
CA HIS A 46 17.69 -18.05 -1.26
C HIS A 46 16.65 -17.22 -0.52
N PHE A 47 15.37 -17.49 -0.78
CA PHE A 47 14.29 -16.81 -0.09
C PHE A 47 13.12 -17.76 0.12
N ALA A 48 12.40 -17.54 1.21
CA ALA A 48 11.10 -18.14 1.48
C ALA A 48 10.00 -17.25 0.88
N THR A 49 8.98 -17.85 0.26
CA THR A 49 7.81 -17.10 -0.20
C THR A 49 6.53 -17.93 -0.12
N SER A 50 5.40 -17.27 0.06
CA SER A 50 4.08 -17.92 0.02
C SER A 50 3.73 -18.39 -1.40
N ASP A 51 3.21 -19.61 -1.53
CA ASP A 51 2.76 -20.19 -2.81
C ASP A 51 1.43 -19.60 -3.32
N VAL A 52 0.67 -18.93 -2.46
CA VAL A 52 -0.54 -18.15 -2.81
C VAL A 52 -0.22 -16.72 -3.25
N MET A 53 1.05 -16.44 -3.56
CA MET A 53 1.49 -15.16 -4.12
C MET A 53 1.12 -15.02 -5.60
N PRO A 54 0.50 -13.91 -6.02
CA PRO A 54 0.32 -13.57 -7.44
C PRO A 54 1.66 -13.43 -8.17
N MET A 55 1.73 -13.80 -9.44
CA MET A 55 2.96 -13.71 -10.24
C MET A 55 3.48 -12.26 -10.37
N THR A 56 2.59 -11.26 -10.39
CA THR A 56 2.97 -9.83 -10.38
C THR A 56 3.70 -9.43 -9.09
N GLU A 57 3.22 -9.88 -7.94
CA GLU A 57 3.86 -9.63 -6.64
C GLU A 57 5.17 -10.40 -6.54
N PHE A 58 5.20 -11.63 -7.03
CA PHE A 58 6.41 -12.45 -7.08
C PHE A 58 7.51 -11.84 -7.97
N GLN A 59 7.12 -11.20 -9.07
CA GLN A 59 8.06 -10.45 -9.91
C GLN A 59 8.73 -9.31 -9.12
N GLN A 60 7.98 -8.58 -8.29
CA GLN A 60 8.55 -7.53 -7.44
C GLN A 60 9.53 -8.10 -6.40
N VAL A 61 9.21 -9.25 -5.80
CA VAL A 61 10.12 -9.97 -4.89
C VAL A 61 11.47 -10.25 -5.57
N LEU A 62 11.45 -10.72 -6.82
CA LEU A 62 12.68 -11.00 -7.58
C LEU A 62 13.45 -9.71 -7.88
N LEU A 63 12.77 -8.62 -8.25
CA LEU A 63 13.44 -7.34 -8.48
C LEU A 63 14.15 -6.83 -7.23
N THR A 64 13.47 -6.85 -6.08
CA THR A 64 14.03 -6.43 -4.79
C THR A 64 15.18 -7.33 -4.35
N CYS A 65 15.06 -8.66 -4.46
CA CYS A 65 16.11 -9.60 -4.09
C CYS A 65 17.43 -9.39 -4.86
N PHE A 66 17.33 -8.92 -6.12
CA PHE A 66 18.49 -8.67 -6.99
C PHE A 66 18.86 -7.17 -7.09
N GLY A 67 18.15 -6.28 -6.41
CA GLY A 67 18.46 -4.84 -6.34
C GLY A 67 18.11 -4.04 -7.61
N PHE A 68 17.23 -4.57 -8.46
CA PHE A 68 16.81 -3.89 -9.70
C PHE A 68 15.91 -2.68 -9.42
N ASP A 69 15.15 -2.70 -8.34
CA ASP A 69 14.19 -1.66 -7.94
C ASP A 69 14.87 -0.31 -7.59
N GLU A 70 16.06 -0.35 -6.98
CA GLU A 70 16.84 0.84 -6.62
C GLU A 70 17.52 1.50 -7.81
N HIS A 71 18.07 0.69 -8.72
CA HIS A 71 19.02 1.16 -9.72
C HIS A 71 18.36 1.39 -11.09
N LEU A 72 17.15 0.86 -11.29
CA LEU A 72 16.36 1.05 -12.51
C LEU A 72 14.90 1.47 -12.19
N PRO A 73 14.69 2.53 -11.38
CA PRO A 73 13.34 2.99 -11.05
C PRO A 73 12.61 3.49 -12.30
N GLY A 74 11.38 3.01 -12.51
CA GLY A 74 10.53 3.43 -13.63
C GLY A 74 10.77 2.72 -14.97
N ALA A 75 11.68 1.74 -15.04
CA ALA A 75 11.84 0.92 -16.23
C ALA A 75 10.66 -0.05 -16.39
N SER A 76 9.71 0.28 -17.27
CA SER A 76 8.67 -0.67 -17.72
C SER A 76 9.28 -1.66 -18.70
N CYS A 77 10.03 -2.63 -18.18
CA CYS A 77 10.54 -3.74 -18.98
C CYS A 77 9.49 -4.85 -19.05
N ALA A 78 9.33 -5.41 -20.24
CA ALA A 78 8.56 -6.64 -20.42
C ALA A 78 9.18 -7.76 -19.59
N TRP A 79 8.32 -8.58 -18.99
CA TRP A 79 8.71 -9.72 -18.20
C TRP A 79 7.81 -10.90 -18.43
N ASP A 80 8.43 -12.08 -18.38
CA ASP A 80 7.79 -13.35 -18.60
C ASP A 80 8.35 -14.39 -17.62
N PHE A 81 7.56 -15.43 -17.37
CA PHE A 81 7.94 -16.53 -16.52
C PHE A 81 7.75 -17.84 -17.27
N HIS A 82 8.83 -18.56 -17.47
CA HIS A 82 8.85 -19.80 -18.24
C HIS A 82 9.01 -20.97 -17.28
N THR A 83 8.01 -21.84 -17.23
CA THR A 83 8.17 -23.17 -16.62
C THR A 83 8.56 -24.17 -17.71
N ARG A 84 8.76 -25.44 -17.31
CA ARG A 84 9.04 -26.51 -18.26
C ARG A 84 7.93 -26.72 -19.30
N THR A 85 6.69 -26.39 -18.95
CA THR A 85 5.50 -26.79 -19.71
C THR A 85 4.74 -25.60 -20.29
N ALA A 86 4.94 -24.38 -19.79
CA ALA A 86 4.19 -23.21 -20.22
C ALA A 86 4.88 -21.89 -19.88
N VAL A 87 4.38 -20.81 -20.47
CA VAL A 87 4.60 -19.45 -19.99
C VAL A 87 3.49 -19.14 -18.98
N ALA A 88 3.84 -18.63 -17.80
CA ALA A 88 2.86 -18.24 -16.80
C ALA A 88 2.08 -17.00 -17.24
N GLY A 89 0.77 -16.98 -16.97
CA GLY A 89 -0.01 -15.76 -17.12
C GLY A 89 0.30 -14.76 -16.00
N HIS A 90 0.28 -13.46 -16.30
CA HIS A 90 0.52 -12.41 -15.30
C HIS A 90 -0.49 -12.43 -14.14
N SER A 91 -1.71 -12.90 -14.38
CA SER A 91 -2.76 -13.06 -13.36
C SER A 91 -2.69 -14.39 -12.59
N ASP A 92 -1.70 -15.23 -12.88
CA ASP A 92 -1.55 -16.52 -12.22
C ASP A 92 -1.01 -16.36 -10.80
N TYR A 93 -1.10 -17.44 -10.03
CA TYR A 93 -0.50 -17.60 -8.72
C TYR A 93 0.71 -18.53 -8.80
N LEU A 94 1.66 -18.34 -7.89
CA LEU A 94 2.92 -19.08 -7.86
C LEU A 94 2.69 -20.60 -7.76
N HIS A 95 1.75 -21.04 -6.91
CA HIS A 95 1.41 -22.45 -6.75
C HIS A 95 0.91 -23.09 -8.05
N MET A 96 0.49 -22.36 -9.08
CA MET A 96 0.11 -22.98 -10.35
C MET A 96 1.32 -23.44 -11.16
N HIS A 97 2.51 -22.90 -10.86
CA HIS A 97 3.74 -23.06 -11.64
C HIS A 97 4.88 -23.72 -10.87
N LEU A 98 4.98 -23.45 -9.56
CA LEU A 98 5.99 -24.00 -8.65
C LEU A 98 5.28 -24.54 -7.40
N LYS A 99 5.46 -25.82 -7.08
CA LYS A 99 4.75 -26.49 -5.97
C LYS A 99 5.67 -27.32 -5.09
N GLU A 100 6.58 -28.07 -5.71
CA GLU A 100 7.34 -29.13 -5.05
C GLU A 100 8.84 -28.93 -5.24
N PRO A 101 9.66 -29.46 -4.31
CA PRO A 101 11.11 -29.43 -4.47
C PRO A 101 11.55 -30.04 -5.81
N GLY A 102 12.44 -29.35 -6.50
CA GLY A 102 12.91 -29.70 -7.84
C GLY A 102 12.11 -29.05 -8.98
N ASP A 103 10.99 -28.38 -8.70
CA ASP A 103 10.33 -27.53 -9.69
C ASP A 103 11.24 -26.37 -10.11
N LYS A 104 11.25 -26.08 -11.41
CA LYS A 104 12.13 -25.09 -12.02
C LYS A 104 11.37 -24.14 -12.91
N ALA A 105 11.81 -22.89 -12.89
CA ALA A 105 11.33 -21.87 -13.80
C ALA A 105 12.44 -20.90 -14.17
N THR A 106 12.20 -20.09 -15.19
CA THR A 106 13.06 -19.00 -15.61
C THR A 106 12.24 -17.73 -15.65
N PHE A 107 12.62 -16.78 -14.82
CA PHE A 107 12.09 -15.42 -14.88
C PHE A 107 12.94 -14.59 -15.84
N VAL A 108 12.29 -13.94 -16.80
CA VAL A 108 12.92 -13.07 -17.79
C VAL A 108 12.44 -11.64 -17.53
N TRP A 109 13.37 -10.70 -17.45
CA TRP A 109 13.09 -9.27 -17.28
C TRP A 109 14.00 -8.46 -18.18
N GLY A 110 13.46 -7.92 -19.28
CA GLY A 110 14.28 -7.34 -20.34
C GLY A 110 15.29 -8.35 -20.88
N LEU A 111 16.58 -8.10 -20.68
CA LEU A 111 17.67 -9.00 -21.09
C LEU A 111 18.16 -9.92 -19.97
N TRP A 112 17.62 -9.79 -18.76
CA TRP A 112 18.04 -10.54 -17.59
C TRP A 112 17.26 -11.85 -17.48
N GLN A 113 17.97 -12.93 -17.09
CA GLN A 113 17.38 -14.26 -16.90
C GLN A 113 17.76 -14.83 -15.54
N ILE A 114 16.77 -14.97 -14.66
CA ILE A 114 16.93 -15.55 -13.33
C ILE A 114 16.35 -16.97 -13.36
N ASN A 115 17.20 -17.96 -13.10
CA ASN A 115 16.80 -19.35 -12.98
C ASN A 115 16.33 -19.64 -11.55
N LEU A 116 15.16 -20.23 -11.42
CA LEU A 116 14.53 -20.54 -10.14
C LEU A 116 14.46 -22.06 -9.96
N GLU A 117 14.72 -22.50 -8.74
CA GLU A 117 14.56 -23.88 -8.30
C GLU A 117 13.93 -23.88 -6.91
N VAL A 118 12.79 -24.56 -6.76
CA VAL A 118 12.23 -24.84 -5.43
C VAL A 118 13.12 -25.88 -4.78
N ILE A 119 13.73 -25.56 -3.65
CA ILE A 119 14.62 -26.48 -2.93
C ILE A 119 13.92 -27.16 -1.76
N ASP A 120 12.90 -26.51 -1.19
CA ASP A 120 12.09 -27.09 -0.12
C ASP A 120 10.69 -26.46 -0.10
N CYS A 121 9.72 -27.12 0.54
CA CYS A 121 8.41 -26.56 0.80
C CYS A 121 7.80 -27.13 2.10
N TYR A 122 7.10 -26.30 2.86
CA TYR A 122 6.41 -26.70 4.08
C TYR A 122 5.06 -26.02 4.22
N VAL A 123 4.19 -26.60 5.04
CA VAL A 123 2.91 -26.00 5.41
C VAL A 123 3.19 -24.67 6.10
N ARG A 124 2.48 -23.63 5.68
CA ARG A 124 2.70 -22.29 6.19
C ARG A 124 2.09 -22.11 7.58
N ASP A 125 2.85 -21.51 8.48
CA ASP A 125 2.37 -21.00 9.77
C ASP A 125 1.72 -19.62 9.58
N ASP A 126 0.67 -19.32 10.34
CA ASP A 126 -0.11 -18.07 10.20
C ASP A 126 0.75 -16.81 10.48
N ASP A 127 1.73 -16.92 11.37
CA ASP A 127 2.61 -15.82 11.79
C ASP A 127 3.86 -15.64 10.90
N ALA A 128 4.07 -16.53 9.92
CA ALA A 128 5.26 -16.43 9.06
C ALA A 128 5.16 -15.20 8.14
N PRO A 129 6.28 -14.48 7.85
CA PRO A 129 6.30 -13.44 6.82
C PRO A 129 5.89 -13.99 5.45
N ARG A 130 5.27 -13.16 4.61
CA ARG A 130 4.88 -13.57 3.23
C ARG A 130 6.09 -13.95 2.38
N THR A 131 7.16 -13.17 2.52
CA THR A 131 8.42 -13.40 1.84
C THR A 131 9.57 -12.99 2.76
N MET A 132 10.67 -13.73 2.71
CA MET A 132 11.89 -13.43 3.45
C MET A 132 13.11 -13.95 2.69
N CYS A 133 14.08 -13.07 2.43
CA CYS A 133 15.41 -13.46 1.96
C CYS A 133 16.22 -14.09 3.09
N ILE A 134 16.67 -15.31 2.88
CA ILE A 134 17.41 -16.13 3.86
C ILE A 134 18.92 -15.88 3.69
N GLY A 135 19.37 -15.63 2.46
CA GLY A 135 20.77 -15.40 2.16
C GLY A 135 21.07 -15.38 0.67
N GLY A 136 22.32 -15.18 0.31
CA GLY A 136 22.77 -15.16 -1.07
C GLY A 136 24.22 -14.72 -1.18
N THR A 137 24.77 -14.76 -2.39
CA THR A 137 26.11 -14.24 -2.66
C THR A 137 26.14 -13.41 -3.94
N GLY A 138 27.11 -12.51 -4.00
CA GLY A 138 27.29 -11.56 -5.09
C GLY A 138 26.22 -10.48 -5.11
N GLY A 139 26.55 -9.33 -5.69
CA GLY A 139 25.58 -8.30 -6.06
C GLY A 139 25.73 -7.94 -7.54
N LEU A 140 24.65 -7.37 -8.08
CA LEU A 140 24.67 -6.79 -9.42
C LEU A 140 25.40 -5.44 -9.43
N PHE A 141 25.19 -4.66 -8.37
CA PHE A 141 25.66 -3.29 -8.20
C PHE A 141 26.57 -3.13 -6.96
N THR A 142 26.70 -4.18 -6.15
CA THR A 142 27.52 -4.26 -4.94
C THR A 142 28.27 -5.59 -4.90
N ASP A 143 29.29 -5.71 -4.04
CA ASP A 143 30.05 -6.97 -3.91
C ASP A 143 29.26 -8.05 -3.16
N GLU A 144 28.53 -7.68 -2.10
CA GLU A 144 27.70 -8.58 -1.29
C GLU A 144 26.27 -8.04 -1.08
N PRO A 145 25.28 -8.93 -0.87
CA PRO A 145 23.92 -8.52 -0.54
C PRO A 145 23.77 -8.08 0.91
N ASP A 146 23.16 -6.92 1.13
CA ASP A 146 22.60 -6.56 2.43
C ASP A 146 21.24 -7.25 2.61
N ILE A 147 21.26 -8.39 3.30
CA ILE A 147 20.05 -9.21 3.53
C ILE A 147 19.03 -8.49 4.41
N ASP A 148 19.48 -7.68 5.37
CA ASP A 148 18.61 -6.94 6.28
C ASP A 148 17.87 -5.82 5.52
N ALA A 149 18.58 -5.08 4.67
CA ALA A 149 17.97 -4.08 3.80
C ALA A 149 16.99 -4.72 2.79
N ILE A 150 17.34 -5.86 2.19
CA ILE A 150 16.43 -6.60 1.30
C ILE A 150 15.16 -7.01 2.06
N ASN A 151 15.28 -7.55 3.28
CA ASN A 151 14.15 -7.99 4.07
C ASN A 151 13.27 -6.84 4.59
N ALA A 152 13.86 -5.68 4.88
CA ALA A 152 13.10 -4.47 5.22
C ALA A 152 12.18 -4.04 4.07
N LYS A 153 12.64 -4.16 2.82
CA LYS A 153 11.81 -3.89 1.64
C LYS A 153 10.75 -4.95 1.40
N LEU A 154 11.12 -6.23 1.45
CA LEU A 154 10.20 -7.35 1.23
C LEU A 154 9.07 -7.40 2.26
N SER A 155 9.34 -6.97 3.49
CA SER A 155 8.33 -6.86 4.56
C SER A 155 7.43 -5.63 4.40
N GLY A 156 7.67 -4.79 3.39
CA GLY A 156 6.98 -3.52 3.21
C GLY A 156 7.38 -2.44 4.21
N SER A 157 8.32 -2.71 5.14
CA SER A 157 8.78 -1.78 6.17
C SER A 157 9.38 -0.51 5.58
N ASP A 158 10.09 -0.61 4.46
CA ASP A 158 10.59 0.56 3.74
C ASP A 158 9.48 1.30 2.98
N SER A 159 8.45 0.60 2.46
CA SER A 159 7.28 1.25 1.84
C SER A 159 6.43 1.98 2.87
N ILE A 160 6.25 1.40 4.07
CA ILE A 160 5.55 1.99 5.21
C ILE A 160 6.34 3.18 5.70
N ARG A 161 7.65 3.02 5.94
CA ARG A 161 8.54 4.10 6.39
C ARG A 161 8.62 5.24 5.39
N ALA A 162 8.74 4.95 4.09
CA ALA A 162 8.72 5.96 3.03
C ALA A 162 7.38 6.69 2.96
N THR A 163 6.26 5.96 3.00
CA THR A 163 4.91 6.54 3.02
C THR A 163 4.76 7.46 4.23
N LEU A 164 5.09 6.97 5.42
CA LEU A 164 5.03 7.74 6.66
C LEU A 164 5.98 8.95 6.63
N SER A 165 7.17 8.84 6.02
CA SER A 165 8.11 9.95 5.88
C SER A 165 7.57 11.09 5.01
N SER A 166 6.82 10.75 3.96
CA SER A 166 6.11 11.72 3.10
C SER A 166 4.77 12.18 3.68
N THR A 167 4.34 11.61 4.81
CA THR A 167 3.10 11.97 5.50
C THR A 167 3.40 13.00 6.59
N ARG A 168 2.46 13.94 6.77
CA ARG A 168 2.48 14.94 7.83
C ARG A 168 2.67 14.29 9.22
N THR A 169 3.46 14.95 10.07
CA THR A 169 3.91 14.40 11.37
C THR A 169 2.74 14.02 12.27
N GLU A 170 1.71 14.86 12.37
CA GLU A 170 0.55 14.60 13.22
C GLU A 170 -0.21 13.34 12.80
N VAL A 171 -0.34 13.09 11.50
CA VAL A 171 -0.99 11.88 10.97
C VAL A 171 -0.13 10.65 11.24
N ARG A 172 1.19 10.78 11.10
CA ARG A 172 2.15 9.70 11.44
C ARG A 172 2.08 9.32 12.92
N GLU A 173 2.07 10.31 13.80
CA GLU A 173 1.95 10.12 15.25
C GLU A 173 0.59 9.50 15.61
N LEU A 174 -0.48 9.94 14.96
CA LEU A 174 -1.82 9.39 15.14
C LEU A 174 -1.88 7.90 14.76
N ILE A 175 -1.35 7.52 13.60
CA ILE A 175 -1.26 6.10 13.17
C ILE A 175 -0.43 5.29 14.17
N GLY A 176 0.69 5.84 14.63
CA GLY A 176 1.53 5.17 15.63
C GLY A 176 0.84 4.98 16.98
N ARG A 177 0.05 5.97 17.42
CA ARG A 177 -0.71 5.94 18.68
C ARG A 177 -1.93 5.03 18.62
N SER A 178 -2.67 5.03 17.51
CA SER A 178 -3.87 4.20 17.33
C SER A 178 -3.53 2.73 17.05
N GLY A 179 -2.36 2.47 16.47
CA GLY A 179 -1.98 1.13 15.99
C GLY A 179 -2.74 0.68 14.75
N ILE A 180 -3.52 1.57 14.11
CA ILE A 180 -4.32 1.26 12.93
C ILE A 180 -3.50 1.57 11.67
N PHE A 181 -2.84 0.53 11.15
CA PHE A 181 -2.02 0.61 9.93
C PHE A 181 -2.83 0.48 8.63
N ASP A 182 -4.16 0.29 8.71
CA ASP A 182 -5.05 0.17 7.56
C ASP A 182 -5.15 1.45 6.71
N PHE A 183 -4.67 2.58 7.25
CA PHE A 183 -4.52 3.83 6.49
C PHE A 183 -3.28 3.86 5.58
N ILE A 184 -2.30 2.97 5.76
CA ILE A 184 -1.08 2.98 4.95
C ILE A 184 -1.37 2.76 3.45
N PRO A 185 -2.19 1.78 3.02
CA PRO A 185 -2.57 1.63 1.61
C PRO A 185 -3.25 2.87 1.02
N LEU A 186 -4.07 3.56 1.82
CA LEU A 186 -4.69 4.82 1.41
C LEU A 186 -3.63 5.90 1.15
N LEU A 187 -2.71 6.11 2.09
CA LEU A 187 -1.63 7.10 1.96
C LEU A 187 -0.71 6.78 0.77
N GLN A 188 -0.44 5.50 0.52
CA GLN A 188 0.29 5.04 -0.67
C GLN A 188 -0.46 5.37 -1.97
N ALA A 189 -1.77 5.14 -2.00
CA ALA A 189 -2.61 5.45 -3.17
C ALA A 189 -2.68 6.96 -3.46
N LEU A 190 -2.58 7.80 -2.42
CA LEU A 190 -2.56 9.24 -2.56
C LEU A 190 -1.25 9.78 -3.15
N LYS A 191 -0.13 9.03 -3.12
CA LYS A 191 1.17 9.45 -3.67
C LYS A 191 1.62 10.84 -3.17
N LEU A 192 1.69 10.99 -1.85
CA LEU A 192 1.97 12.28 -1.19
C LEU A 192 3.31 12.91 -1.61
N SER A 193 4.30 12.10 -2.02
CA SER A 193 5.57 12.57 -2.58
C SER A 193 5.41 13.46 -3.81
N ASP A 194 4.34 13.28 -4.59
CA ASP A 194 4.11 14.01 -5.84
C ASP A 194 3.41 15.36 -5.58
N ALA A 195 2.85 15.56 -4.38
CA ALA A 195 2.03 16.72 -4.03
C ALA A 195 2.83 18.01 -3.76
N VAL A 196 4.15 17.90 -3.53
CA VAL A 196 5.04 19.03 -3.21
C VAL A 196 5.16 20.04 -4.37
N ASN A 197 4.81 19.65 -5.61
CA ASN A 197 5.07 20.46 -6.80
C ASN A 197 3.85 21.24 -7.34
N THR A 198 2.69 21.19 -6.69
CA THR A 198 1.46 21.88 -7.16
C THR A 198 1.20 23.14 -6.33
N HIS A 199 1.78 24.27 -6.75
CA HIS A 199 1.43 25.59 -6.21
C HIS A 199 0.14 26.11 -6.86
N ASP A 200 -1.00 25.83 -6.23
CA ASP A 200 -2.27 26.48 -6.57
C ASP A 200 -2.65 27.50 -5.47
N HIS A 201 -3.07 28.70 -5.88
CA HIS A 201 -3.15 29.91 -5.04
C HIS A 201 -4.28 29.89 -3.99
N GLY A 202 -4.97 28.75 -3.80
CA GLY A 202 -5.94 28.50 -2.72
C GLY A 202 -5.43 27.58 -1.60
N MET A 203 -4.19 27.11 -1.68
CA MET A 203 -3.65 26.09 -0.76
C MET A 203 -3.03 26.64 0.54
N ASP A 204 -2.81 27.95 0.67
CA ASP A 204 -2.29 28.57 1.91
C ASP A 204 -3.16 28.28 3.14
N VAL A 205 -4.48 28.15 2.94
CA VAL A 205 -5.43 27.79 4.01
C VAL A 205 -5.15 26.39 4.56
N LEU A 206 -4.74 25.43 3.71
CA LEU A 206 -4.48 24.05 4.12
C LEU A 206 -3.28 23.94 5.07
N ASP A 207 -2.32 24.85 4.94
CA ASP A 207 -1.14 24.87 5.81
C ASP A 207 -1.48 25.34 7.23
N THR A 208 -2.61 26.03 7.41
CA THR A 208 -3.11 26.48 8.73
C THR A 208 -3.96 25.43 9.45
N LEU A 209 -4.30 24.31 8.81
CA LEU A 209 -5.14 23.27 9.38
C LEU A 209 -4.32 22.20 10.13
N PRO A 210 -4.86 21.59 11.20
CA PRO A 210 -6.06 21.99 11.93
C PRO A 210 -5.83 23.27 12.73
N VAL A 211 -6.90 24.07 12.89
CA VAL A 211 -6.88 25.28 13.72
C VAL A 211 -7.26 25.03 15.17
N GLU A 212 -7.76 23.84 15.51
CA GLU A 212 -8.09 23.49 16.89
C GLU A 212 -6.84 23.28 17.75
N GLU A 213 -6.84 23.81 18.98
CA GLU A 213 -5.73 23.64 19.93
C GLU A 213 -5.87 22.37 20.77
N ASP A 214 -7.10 21.91 20.99
CA ASP A 214 -7.40 20.74 21.81
C ASP A 214 -6.91 19.43 21.13
N PRO A 215 -6.13 18.56 21.82
CA PRO A 215 -5.59 17.34 21.22
C PRO A 215 -6.66 16.39 20.66
N MET A 216 -7.80 16.25 21.34
CA MET A 216 -8.89 15.39 20.89
C MET A 216 -9.53 15.95 19.62
N ALA A 217 -9.72 17.27 19.55
CA ALA A 217 -10.21 17.94 18.35
C ALA A 217 -9.25 17.86 17.16
N ARG A 218 -7.94 17.97 17.40
CA ARG A 218 -6.91 17.79 16.37
C ARG A 218 -6.89 16.38 15.81
N ASP A 219 -6.94 15.37 16.68
CA ASP A 219 -7.03 13.98 16.26
C ASP A 219 -8.33 13.74 15.47
N ALA A 220 -9.47 14.27 15.96
CA ALA A 220 -10.75 14.17 15.27
C ALA A 220 -10.72 14.77 13.86
N PHE A 221 -10.02 15.89 13.66
CA PHE A 221 -9.79 16.46 12.33
C PHE A 221 -9.02 15.49 11.42
N TRP A 222 -7.88 14.97 11.86
CA TRP A 222 -7.04 14.11 11.05
C TRP A 222 -7.71 12.78 10.69
N VAL A 223 -8.42 12.17 11.65
CA VAL A 223 -9.24 10.97 11.38
C VAL A 223 -10.31 11.28 10.34
N THR A 224 -11.02 12.40 10.48
CA THR A 224 -12.05 12.82 9.53
C THR A 224 -11.47 13.01 8.13
N VAL A 225 -10.30 13.66 8.01
CA VAL A 225 -9.63 13.86 6.72
C VAL A 225 -9.24 12.52 6.10
N MET A 226 -8.68 11.58 6.86
CA MET A 226 -8.34 10.25 6.34
C MET A 226 -9.59 9.47 5.88
N ALA A 227 -10.68 9.53 6.64
CA ALA A 227 -11.95 8.93 6.26
C ALA A 227 -12.51 9.56 4.97
N LEU A 228 -12.45 10.90 4.83
CA LEU A 228 -12.87 11.60 3.63
C LEU A 228 -11.99 11.28 2.41
N ALA A 229 -10.68 11.17 2.61
CA ALA A 229 -9.71 10.86 1.56
C ALA A 229 -9.89 9.44 0.98
N SER A 230 -10.48 8.53 1.74
CA SER A 230 -10.85 7.20 1.23
C SER A 230 -11.89 7.25 0.11
N LEU A 231 -12.64 8.36 -0.02
CA LEU A 231 -13.79 8.51 -0.91
C LEU A 231 -14.81 7.35 -0.78
N ALA A 232 -14.82 6.68 0.37
CA ALA A 232 -15.77 5.64 0.69
C ALA A 232 -17.17 6.21 0.90
N ASP A 233 -18.16 5.32 0.95
CA ASP A 233 -19.51 5.68 1.34
C ASP A 233 -19.51 6.32 2.75
N PRO A 234 -20.37 7.34 3.01
CA PRO A 234 -20.44 8.00 4.31
C PRO A 234 -20.61 7.06 5.51
N GLU A 235 -21.31 5.93 5.35
CA GLU A 235 -21.47 4.95 6.44
C GLU A 235 -20.15 4.28 6.79
N ILE A 236 -19.37 3.87 5.78
CA ILE A 236 -18.04 3.28 5.96
C ILE A 236 -17.09 4.33 6.56
N GLY A 237 -17.13 5.57 6.06
CA GLY A 237 -16.32 6.65 6.60
C GLY A 237 -16.62 6.95 8.08
N ASN A 238 -17.89 6.84 8.49
CA ASN A 238 -18.29 7.01 9.88
C ASN A 238 -17.74 5.88 10.77
N LEU A 239 -17.87 4.63 10.35
CA LEU A 239 -17.34 3.48 11.08
C LEU A 239 -15.83 3.60 11.29
N VAL A 240 -15.08 3.90 10.23
CA VAL A 240 -13.63 4.12 10.30
C VAL A 240 -13.29 5.25 11.27
N THR A 241 -14.08 6.32 11.28
CA THR A 241 -13.88 7.44 12.20
C THR A 241 -14.09 7.02 13.66
N GLU A 242 -15.18 6.33 13.94
CA GLU A 242 -15.56 5.87 15.29
C GLU A 242 -14.54 4.87 15.84
N ASP A 243 -14.18 3.86 15.05
CA ASP A 243 -13.20 2.84 15.43
C ASP A 243 -11.82 3.46 15.70
N THR A 244 -11.41 4.42 14.87
CA THR A 244 -10.11 5.09 15.05
C THR A 244 -10.09 5.98 16.29
N MET A 245 -11.15 6.76 16.53
CA MET A 245 -11.26 7.58 17.74
C MET A 245 -11.29 6.72 19.01
N GLN A 246 -11.97 5.57 18.96
CA GLN A 246 -11.97 4.61 20.06
C GLN A 246 -10.59 3.99 20.28
N ALA A 247 -9.87 3.61 19.23
CA ALA A 247 -8.50 3.06 19.33
C ALA A 247 -7.50 4.07 19.92
N LEU A 248 -7.70 5.37 19.65
CA LEU A 248 -6.94 6.46 20.27
C LEU A 248 -7.30 6.68 21.76
N GLY A 249 -8.36 6.04 22.26
CA GLY A 249 -8.84 6.17 23.63
C GLY A 249 -9.69 7.41 23.88
N TRP A 250 -10.13 8.10 22.82
CA TRP A 250 -10.97 9.29 22.95
C TRP A 250 -12.44 8.91 23.20
N THR A 251 -13.05 9.58 24.18
CA THR A 251 -14.46 9.39 24.55
C THR A 251 -15.19 10.72 24.63
N GLY A 252 -16.51 10.68 24.45
CA GLY A 252 -17.37 11.84 24.63
C GLY A 252 -17.38 12.34 26.08
N HIS A 253 -17.93 13.53 26.30
CA HIS A 253 -18.04 14.13 27.64
C HIS A 253 -18.87 13.30 28.63
N ASP A 254 -19.70 12.39 28.14
CA ASP A 254 -20.50 11.42 28.90
C ASP A 254 -19.78 10.10 29.15
N GLY A 255 -18.52 9.97 28.71
CA GLY A 255 -17.71 8.77 28.80
C GLY A 255 -18.09 7.67 27.79
N GLN A 256 -19.01 7.94 26.86
CA GLN A 256 -19.37 7.00 25.80
C GLN A 256 -18.38 7.07 24.63
N PRO A 257 -18.31 6.02 23.79
CA PRO A 257 -17.55 6.07 22.54
C PRO A 257 -17.98 7.26 21.68
N LEU A 258 -17.00 7.96 21.10
CA LEU A 258 -17.26 9.13 20.28
C LEU A 258 -17.88 8.70 18.94
N THR A 259 -19.03 9.28 18.58
CA THR A 259 -19.63 9.08 17.26
C THR A 259 -18.90 9.87 16.19
N ALA A 260 -19.04 9.49 14.92
CA ALA A 260 -18.45 10.24 13.80
C ALA A 260 -18.98 11.68 13.74
N ALA A 261 -20.26 11.89 14.07
CA ALA A 261 -20.84 13.23 14.17
C ALA A 261 -20.23 14.02 15.34
N GLY A 262 -19.98 13.36 16.48
CA GLY A 262 -19.27 13.94 17.62
C GLY A 262 -17.84 14.36 17.25
N ALA A 263 -17.09 13.50 16.56
CA ALA A 263 -15.75 13.78 16.07
C ALA A 263 -15.73 15.02 15.15
N ARG A 264 -16.63 15.09 14.16
CA ARG A 264 -16.76 16.26 13.29
C ARG A 264 -17.15 17.53 14.06
N GLY A 265 -17.95 17.38 15.12
CA GLY A 265 -18.33 18.48 16.01
C GLY A 265 -17.11 19.12 16.69
N LEU A 266 -16.12 18.33 17.07
CA LEU A 266 -14.89 18.80 17.73
C LEU A 266 -14.00 19.63 16.78
N CYS A 267 -13.97 19.30 15.49
CA CYS A 267 -13.13 19.98 14.49
C CYS A 267 -13.91 20.88 13.52
N THR A 268 -15.01 21.47 13.99
CA THR A 268 -15.92 22.26 13.15
C THR A 268 -15.24 23.45 12.47
N GLN A 269 -14.27 24.11 13.13
CA GLN A 269 -13.63 25.31 12.57
C GLN A 269 -12.73 24.93 11.40
N SER A 270 -11.94 23.87 11.54
CA SER A 270 -11.15 23.30 10.45
C SER A 270 -12.00 22.77 9.31
N LEU A 271 -13.14 22.12 9.60
CA LEU A 271 -14.04 21.62 8.55
C LEU A 271 -14.67 22.76 7.73
N ARG A 272 -14.96 23.92 8.32
CA ARG A 272 -15.44 25.09 7.56
C ARG A 272 -14.39 25.64 6.62
N LEU A 273 -13.12 25.68 7.03
CA LEU A 273 -12.02 26.09 6.16
C LEU A 273 -11.79 25.07 5.04
N LEU A 274 -11.93 23.78 5.34
CA LEU A 274 -11.86 22.72 4.34
C LEU A 274 -13.02 22.79 3.32
N GLU A 275 -14.20 23.22 3.76
CA GLU A 275 -15.35 23.49 2.88
C GLU A 275 -15.11 24.68 1.94
N GLN A 276 -14.45 25.75 2.41
CA GLN A 276 -14.12 26.92 1.58
C GLN A 276 -13.22 26.60 0.39
N VAL A 277 -12.37 25.59 0.51
CA VAL A 277 -11.48 25.10 -0.55
C VAL A 277 -12.07 23.90 -1.32
N GLY A 278 -13.38 23.64 -1.15
CA GLY A 278 -14.09 22.59 -1.86
C GLY A 278 -13.75 21.16 -1.41
N GLY A 279 -13.01 21.01 -0.31
CA GLY A 279 -12.58 19.72 0.24
C GLY A 279 -13.65 19.00 1.06
N TYR A 280 -14.73 19.66 1.46
CA TYR A 280 -15.78 19.13 2.32
C TYR A 280 -17.09 19.91 2.12
N GLY A 281 -18.22 19.40 2.63
CA GLY A 281 -19.50 20.11 2.62
C GLY A 281 -20.38 19.86 1.40
N THR A 282 -21.47 20.64 1.28
CA THR A 282 -22.47 20.48 0.21
C THR A 282 -21.97 20.98 -1.14
N ASP A 283 -21.06 21.95 -1.12
CA ASP A 283 -20.45 22.55 -2.30
C ASP A 283 -19.07 21.94 -2.61
N ALA A 284 -18.81 20.73 -2.10
CA ALA A 284 -17.55 20.04 -2.31
C ALA A 284 -17.30 19.78 -3.80
N GLU A 285 -16.04 19.91 -4.20
CA GLU A 285 -15.64 19.70 -5.59
C GLU A 285 -15.77 18.23 -6.01
N SER A 286 -15.52 17.97 -7.29
CA SER A 286 -15.48 16.61 -7.82
C SER A 286 -14.51 15.72 -7.01
N PRO A 287 -14.77 14.40 -6.90
CA PRO A 287 -13.90 13.49 -6.14
C PRO A 287 -12.42 13.59 -6.52
N VAL A 288 -12.12 13.77 -7.82
CA VAL A 288 -10.74 13.90 -8.32
C VAL A 288 -10.07 15.18 -7.81
N ALA A 289 -10.78 16.30 -7.80
CA ALA A 289 -10.23 17.57 -7.34
C ALA A 289 -10.03 17.58 -5.81
N ARG A 290 -10.96 16.97 -5.06
CA ARG A 290 -10.83 16.75 -3.61
C ARG A 290 -9.59 15.92 -3.23
N LEU A 291 -9.20 14.95 -4.05
CA LEU A 291 -7.95 14.21 -3.82
C LEU A 291 -6.72 15.12 -3.87
N GLY A 292 -6.73 16.18 -4.68
CA GLY A 292 -5.66 17.20 -4.68
C GLY A 292 -5.57 17.92 -3.32
N VAL A 293 -6.73 18.32 -2.78
CA VAL A 293 -6.83 18.94 -1.45
C VAL A 293 -6.30 18.00 -0.35
N TYR A 294 -6.76 16.75 -0.32
CA TYR A 294 -6.32 15.80 0.71
C TYR A 294 -4.85 15.41 0.58
N ARG A 295 -4.33 15.29 -0.66
CA ARG A 295 -2.90 15.06 -0.89
C ARG A 295 -2.05 16.16 -0.28
N ARG A 296 -2.39 17.43 -0.51
CA ARG A 296 -1.66 18.56 0.08
C ARG A 296 -1.74 18.52 1.60
N LEU A 297 -2.94 18.32 2.13
CA LEU A 297 -3.20 18.37 3.57
C LEU A 297 -2.49 17.24 4.35
N LEU A 298 -2.37 16.06 3.75
CA LEU A 298 -1.73 14.89 4.35
C LEU A 298 -0.23 14.78 4.06
N ALA A 299 0.29 15.51 3.07
CA ALA A 299 1.71 15.54 2.76
C ALA A 299 2.51 16.23 3.87
N ALA A 300 3.75 15.78 4.08
CA ALA A 300 4.70 16.51 4.91
C ALA A 300 4.86 17.95 4.38
N GLY A 301 4.75 18.94 5.28
CA GLY A 301 5.11 20.32 4.94
C GLY A 301 6.58 20.38 4.52
N GLU A 302 6.96 21.37 3.73
CA GLU A 302 8.38 21.63 3.45
C GLU A 302 9.11 21.68 4.80
N CYS A 303 10.09 20.79 4.99
CA CYS A 303 10.97 20.89 6.14
C CYS A 303 11.61 22.26 6.08
N ASP A 304 11.22 23.15 6.99
CA ASP A 304 11.87 24.43 7.19
C ASP A 304 13.34 24.11 7.43
N GLY A 305 14.17 24.41 6.43
CA GLY A 305 15.60 24.20 6.44
C GLY A 305 16.25 25.22 7.34
N THR A 306 15.95 25.17 8.64
CA THR A 306 16.60 25.96 9.68
C THR A 306 16.71 25.12 10.94
N ASP A 307 17.76 24.31 10.99
CA ASP A 307 18.49 24.14 12.25
C ASP A 307 19.94 24.51 11.97
N THR A 308 20.34 25.61 12.61
CA THR A 308 21.68 26.18 12.73
C THR A 308 22.65 25.24 13.45
#